data_AF-A0A958FHX8-F1
#
_entry.id   AF-A0A958FHX8-F1
#
_cell.length_a   1.000
_cell.length_b   1.000
_cell.length_c   1.000
_cell.angle_alpha   90.00
_cell.angle_beta   90.00
_cell.angle_gamma   90.00
#
_symmetry.space_group_name_H-M   'P 1'
#
loop_
_entity.id
_entity.type
_entity.pdbx_description
1 polymer ?
#
loop_
_entity_poly.entity_id
_entity_poly.type
_entity_poly.pdbx_seq_one_letter_code
_entity_poly.pdbx_strand_id
1 'polypeptide(L)'
;LAAWRRLCESRPEQAWLVLPELAKLPPNDGLEEARNDLIRQLAGQKQAGSKTILALATWLAEQAKDPDGALALLEQQEKIAPAPEIYRAKFRLLMRKRKYRLAAEQYQGLLDQEAAGPGAPFVCNGCNQTFDQPLWQCPGCRQVDTFGL
;
A
#
# COMPACT_ATOMS: atom_id res chain seq x y z
N LEU A 1 3.86 -24.40 -10.53
CA LEU A 1 3.07 -23.20 -10.92
C LEU A 1 1.57 -23.38 -10.71
N ALA A 2 0.95 -24.50 -11.13
CA ALA A 2 -0.49 -24.73 -10.94
C ALA A 2 -0.98 -24.61 -9.48
N ALA A 3 -0.22 -25.16 -8.51
CA ALA A 3 -0.55 -25.03 -7.08
C ALA A 3 -0.51 -23.57 -6.59
N TRP A 4 0.49 -22.81 -7.03
CA TRP A 4 0.63 -21.39 -6.72
C TRP A 4 -0.46 -20.53 -7.34
N ARG A 5 -0.86 -20.82 -8.59
CA ARG A 5 -2.02 -20.16 -9.21
C ARG A 5 -3.30 -20.39 -8.42
N ARG A 6 -3.60 -21.64 -8.04
CA ARG A 6 -4.76 -21.96 -7.18
C ARG A 6 -4.72 -21.22 -5.83
N LEU A 7 -3.53 -21.06 -5.26
CA LEU A 7 -3.37 -20.32 -4.00
C LEU A 7 -3.67 -18.84 -4.19
N CYS A 8 -3.14 -18.21 -5.24
CA CYS A 8 -3.43 -16.81 -5.57
C CYS A 8 -4.91 -16.60 -5.93
N GLU A 9 -5.57 -17.57 -6.57
CA GLU A 9 -7.00 -17.51 -6.90
C GLU A 9 -7.89 -17.63 -5.67
N SER A 10 -7.53 -18.50 -4.73
CA SER A 10 -8.32 -18.71 -3.50
C SER A 10 -8.04 -17.68 -2.41
N ARG A 11 -6.85 -17.06 -2.40
CA ARG A 11 -6.41 -16.06 -1.42
C ARG A 11 -5.59 -14.94 -2.08
N PRO A 12 -6.23 -14.05 -2.86
CA PRO A 12 -5.55 -12.99 -3.60
C PRO A 12 -4.79 -12.01 -2.69
N GLU A 13 -5.24 -11.82 -1.46
CA GLU A 13 -4.58 -11.01 -0.43
C GLU A 13 -3.26 -11.60 0.09
N GLN A 14 -3.01 -12.89 -0.18
CA GLN A 14 -1.80 -13.61 0.22
C GLN A 14 -0.85 -13.89 -0.95
N ALA A 15 -1.20 -13.46 -2.16
CA ALA A 15 -0.38 -13.69 -3.35
C ALA A 15 1.03 -13.07 -3.26
N TRP A 16 1.23 -12.07 -2.40
CA TRP A 16 2.57 -11.54 -2.08
C TRP A 16 3.56 -12.59 -1.55
N LEU A 17 3.09 -13.72 -1.00
CA LEU A 17 3.95 -14.84 -0.59
C LEU A 17 4.52 -15.61 -1.77
N VAL A 18 3.77 -15.65 -2.88
CA VAL A 18 4.11 -16.44 -4.07
C VAL A 18 5.03 -15.66 -5.00
N LEU A 19 4.85 -14.35 -5.10
CA LEU A 19 5.59 -13.50 -6.03
C LEU A 19 7.12 -13.59 -5.83
N PRO A 20 7.69 -13.48 -4.63
CA PRO A 20 9.15 -13.62 -4.44
C PRO A 20 9.67 -15.00 -4.87
N GLU A 21 8.91 -16.06 -4.63
CA GLU A 21 9.31 -17.43 -5.00
C GLU A 21 9.27 -17.64 -6.51
N LEU A 22 8.28 -17.05 -7.20
CA LEU A 22 8.24 -17.03 -8.66
C LEU A 22 9.47 -16.33 -9.25
N ALA A 23 10.01 -15.30 -8.59
CA ALA A 23 11.13 -14.50 -9.13
C ALA A 23 12.44 -15.29 -9.12
N LYS A 24 12.58 -16.22 -8.17
CA LYS A 24 13.77 -17.07 -8.01
C LYS A 24 13.87 -18.19 -9.03
N LEU A 25 12.74 -18.57 -9.65
CA LEU A 25 12.73 -19.65 -10.62
C LEU A 25 13.45 -19.23 -11.92
N PRO A 26 14.26 -20.10 -12.53
CA PRO A 26 15.00 -19.78 -13.75
C PRO A 26 14.04 -19.50 -14.92
N PRO A 27 14.48 -18.70 -15.91
CA PRO A 27 13.70 -18.45 -17.12
C PRO A 27 13.47 -19.74 -17.90
N ASN A 28 12.25 -19.91 -18.40
CA ASN A 28 11.82 -21.00 -19.26
C ASN A 28 10.59 -20.46 -20.01
N ASP A 29 10.57 -20.58 -21.34
CA ASP A 29 9.57 -19.93 -22.20
C ASP A 29 8.12 -20.21 -21.76
N GLY A 30 7.80 -21.47 -21.43
CA GLY A 30 6.46 -21.83 -20.95
C GLY A 30 6.15 -21.35 -19.52
N LEU A 31 7.18 -21.07 -18.72
CA LEU A 31 7.05 -20.56 -17.35
C LEU A 31 6.86 -19.04 -17.35
N GLU A 32 7.48 -18.33 -18.27
CA GLU A 32 7.42 -16.88 -18.39
C GLU A 32 6.02 -16.41 -18.81
N GLU A 33 5.43 -17.07 -19.81
CA GLU A 33 4.05 -16.78 -20.23
C GLU A 33 3.06 -17.04 -19.08
N ALA A 34 3.20 -18.17 -18.39
CA ALA A 34 2.37 -18.52 -17.25
C ALA A 34 2.51 -17.54 -16.06
N ARG A 35 3.72 -16.99 -15.84
CA ARG A 35 3.95 -15.91 -14.86
C ARG A 35 3.22 -14.64 -15.28
N ASN A 36 3.41 -14.19 -16.52
CA ASN A 36 2.81 -12.96 -17.02
C ASN A 36 1.28 -13.01 -16.94
N ASP A 37 0.68 -14.16 -17.27
CA ASP A 37 -0.76 -14.35 -17.12
C ASP A 37 -1.23 -14.27 -15.68
N LEU A 38 -0.51 -14.89 -14.74
CA LEU A 38 -0.82 -14.80 -13.32
C LEU A 38 -0.73 -13.35 -12.81
N ILE A 39 0.29 -12.60 -13.23
CA ILE A 39 0.47 -11.20 -12.85
C ILE A 39 -0.69 -10.33 -13.38
N ARG A 40 -1.08 -10.49 -14.66
CA ARG A 40 -2.23 -9.77 -15.24
C ARG A 40 -3.51 -10.09 -14.49
N GLN A 41 -3.73 -11.36 -14.16
CA GLN A 41 -4.89 -11.81 -13.38
C GLN A 41 -4.92 -11.15 -12.01
N LEU A 42 -3.78 -11.12 -11.28
CA LEU A 42 -3.70 -10.52 -9.96
C LEU A 42 -3.86 -8.99 -9.99
N ALA A 43 -3.33 -8.31 -11.01
CA ALA A 43 -3.50 -6.87 -11.18
C ALA A 43 -4.97 -6.49 -11.45
N GLY A 44 -5.76 -7.36 -12.08
CA GLY A 44 -7.18 -7.15 -12.33
C GLY A 44 -8.10 -7.47 -11.14
N GLN A 45 -7.60 -8.07 -10.06
CA GLN A 45 -8.43 -8.49 -8.93
C GLN A 45 -8.64 -7.35 -7.92
N LYS A 46 -9.92 -6.99 -7.72
CA LYS A 46 -10.32 -5.95 -6.74
C LYS A 46 -10.00 -6.30 -5.27
N GLN A 47 -9.76 -7.58 -4.97
CA GLN A 47 -9.51 -8.09 -3.61
C GLN A 47 -8.02 -8.25 -3.28
N ALA A 48 -7.11 -7.80 -4.15
CA ALA A 48 -5.70 -7.82 -3.84
C ALA A 48 -5.41 -6.89 -2.64
N GLY A 49 -4.92 -7.46 -1.54
CA GLY A 49 -4.50 -6.68 -0.38
C GLY A 49 -3.32 -5.75 -0.70
N SER A 50 -3.13 -4.70 0.10
CA SER A 50 -2.05 -3.72 -0.09
C SER A 50 -0.66 -4.34 -0.22
N LYS A 51 -0.37 -5.40 0.54
CA LYS A 51 0.87 -6.20 0.44
C LYS A 51 1.03 -6.87 -0.93
N THR A 52 -0.05 -7.46 -1.46
CA THR A 52 -0.06 -8.04 -2.82
C THR A 52 0.19 -6.97 -3.86
N ILE A 53 -0.47 -5.81 -3.77
CA ILE A 53 -0.26 -4.70 -4.69
C ILE A 53 1.20 -4.21 -4.68
N LEU A 54 1.79 -4.03 -3.49
CA LEU A 54 3.21 -3.63 -3.37
C LEU A 54 4.16 -4.67 -3.97
N ALA A 55 3.90 -5.96 -3.73
CA ALA A 55 4.68 -7.04 -4.30
C ALA A 55 4.54 -7.10 -5.84
N LEU A 56 3.34 -6.89 -6.37
CA LEU A 56 3.08 -6.81 -7.81
C LEU A 56 3.78 -5.60 -8.45
N ALA A 57 3.72 -4.43 -7.82
CA ALA A 57 4.41 -3.24 -8.33
C ALA A 57 5.93 -3.44 -8.36
N THR A 58 6.49 -4.09 -7.34
CA THR A 58 7.90 -4.47 -7.29
C THR A 58 8.25 -5.45 -8.41
N TRP A 59 7.40 -6.46 -8.61
CA TRP A 59 7.57 -7.42 -9.71
C TRP A 59 7.55 -6.74 -11.08
N LEU A 60 6.57 -5.88 -11.33
CA LEU A 60 6.45 -5.14 -12.60
C LEU A 60 7.70 -4.29 -12.86
N ALA A 61 8.15 -3.52 -11.86
CA ALA A 61 9.30 -2.65 -12.01
C ALA A 61 10.62 -3.41 -12.22
N GLU A 62 10.82 -4.54 -11.52
CA GLU A 62 12.13 -5.19 -11.43
C GLU A 62 12.26 -6.43 -12.32
N GLN A 63 11.22 -7.26 -12.39
CA GLN A 63 11.22 -8.51 -13.17
C GLN A 63 10.70 -8.27 -14.57
N ALA A 64 9.51 -7.68 -14.72
CA ALA A 64 8.91 -7.43 -16.03
C ALA A 64 9.50 -6.19 -16.75
N LYS A 65 10.40 -5.46 -16.08
CA LYS A 65 11.02 -4.21 -16.58
C LYS A 65 9.99 -3.17 -17.04
N ASP A 66 8.83 -3.16 -16.40
CA ASP A 66 7.71 -2.24 -16.65
C ASP A 66 7.51 -1.29 -15.46
N PRO A 67 8.36 -0.26 -15.32
CA PRO A 67 8.21 0.73 -14.26
C PRO A 67 7.04 1.69 -14.49
N ASP A 68 6.43 1.76 -15.68
CA ASP A 68 5.23 2.57 -15.91
C ASP A 68 3.97 1.84 -15.45
N GLY A 69 3.83 0.55 -15.76
CA GLY A 69 2.76 -0.29 -15.23
C GLY A 69 2.81 -0.40 -13.71
N ALA A 70 4.01 -0.51 -13.12
CA ALA A 70 4.19 -0.47 -11.67
C ALA A 70 3.67 0.85 -11.05
N LEU A 71 3.94 1.99 -11.71
CA LEU A 71 3.50 3.29 -11.23
C LEU A 71 1.98 3.44 -11.33
N ALA A 72 1.40 3.04 -12.47
CA ALA A 72 -0.05 3.08 -12.69
C ALA A 72 -0.81 2.22 -11.67
N LEU A 73 -0.29 1.03 -11.35
CA LEU A 73 -0.87 0.16 -10.32
C LEU A 73 -0.86 0.83 -8.93
N LEU A 74 0.24 1.46 -8.56
CA LEU A 74 0.35 2.16 -7.29
C LEU A 74 -0.54 3.42 -7.23
N GLU A 75 -0.67 4.17 -8.33
CA GLU A 75 -1.58 5.32 -8.44
C GLU A 75 -3.05 4.91 -8.31
N GLN A 76 -3.43 3.79 -8.90
CA GLN A 76 -4.77 3.23 -8.72
C GLN A 76 -5.01 2.85 -7.25
N GLN A 77 -4.03 2.18 -6.62
CA GLN A 77 -4.17 1.77 -5.23
C GLN A 77 -4.21 2.96 -4.27
N GLU A 78 -3.43 4.00 -4.51
CA GLU A 78 -3.46 5.24 -3.71
C GLU A 78 -4.86 5.89 -3.72
N LYS A 79 -5.56 5.87 -4.85
CA LYS A 79 -6.94 6.38 -4.96
C LYS A 79 -7.96 5.53 -4.21
N ILE A 80 -7.73 4.22 -4.10
CA ILE A 80 -8.64 3.27 -3.45
C ILE A 80 -8.41 3.25 -1.94
N ALA A 81 -7.16 3.11 -1.52
CA ALA A 81 -6.74 2.99 -0.13
C ALA A 81 -5.35 3.62 0.00
N PRO A 82 -5.27 4.95 0.26
CA PRO A 82 -3.99 5.61 0.49
C PRO A 82 -3.33 5.01 1.73
N ALA A 83 -2.05 4.68 1.62
CA ALA A 83 -1.27 4.10 2.71
C ALA A 83 0.20 4.52 2.57
N PRO A 84 0.90 4.83 3.68
CA PRO A 84 2.29 5.30 3.66
C PRO A 84 3.23 4.44 2.79
N GLU A 85 3.04 3.11 2.79
CA GLU A 85 3.84 2.18 2.00
C GLU A 85 3.68 2.39 0.49
N ILE A 86 2.48 2.76 0.03
CA ILE A 86 2.20 3.07 -1.38
C ILE A 86 2.94 4.35 -1.78
N TYR A 87 2.87 5.41 -0.96
CA TYR A 87 3.61 6.64 -1.20
C TYR A 87 5.12 6.39 -1.27
N ARG A 88 5.67 5.61 -0.33
CA ARG A 88 7.09 5.24 -0.30
C ARG A 88 7.50 4.45 -1.56
N ALA A 89 6.67 3.51 -2.02
CA ALA A 89 6.93 2.74 -3.22
C ALA A 89 6.95 3.63 -4.48
N LYS A 90 5.95 4.52 -4.64
CA LYS A 90 5.89 5.49 -5.74
C LYS A 90 7.10 6.43 -5.73
N PHE A 91 7.45 6.98 -4.57
CA PHE A 91 8.62 7.84 -4.41
C PHE A 91 9.90 7.16 -4.92
N ARG A 92 10.19 5.93 -4.46
CA ARG A 92 11.37 5.17 -4.90
C ARG A 92 11.38 4.94 -6.41
N LEU A 93 10.22 4.62 -6.98
CA LEU A 93 10.08 4.39 -8.42
C LEU A 93 10.32 5.67 -9.22
N LEU A 94 9.72 6.80 -8.81
CA LEU A 94 9.92 8.11 -9.45
C LEU A 94 11.37 8.58 -9.37
N MET A 95 12.04 8.35 -8.23
CA MET A 95 13.47 8.62 -8.07
C MET A 95 14.33 7.79 -9.04
N ARG A 96 14.07 6.49 -9.18
CA ARG A 96 14.75 5.63 -10.18
C ARG A 96 14.53 6.14 -11.61
N LYS A 97 13.35 6.69 -11.91
CA LYS A 97 13.02 7.29 -13.21
C LYS A 97 13.52 8.73 -13.40
N ARG A 98 14.27 9.29 -12.43
CA ARG A 98 14.75 10.68 -12.42
C ARG A 98 13.63 11.73 -12.54
N LYS A 99 12.41 11.38 -12.13
CA LYS A 99 11.24 12.28 -12.10
C LYS A 99 11.20 13.03 -10.76
N TYR A 100 12.22 13.82 -10.47
CA TYR A 100 12.46 14.36 -9.12
C TYR A 100 11.34 15.26 -8.60
N ARG A 101 10.73 16.07 -9.46
CA ARG A 101 9.60 16.93 -9.06
C ARG A 101 8.41 16.11 -8.55
N LEU A 102 8.00 15.11 -9.34
CA LEU A 102 6.90 14.21 -8.95
C LEU A 102 7.27 13.38 -7.71
N ALA A 103 8.55 13.01 -7.57
CA ALA A 103 9.02 12.33 -6.36
C ALA A 103 8.88 13.23 -5.12
N ALA A 104 9.25 14.51 -5.22
CA ALA A 104 9.09 15.47 -4.14
C ALA A 104 7.61 15.67 -3.76
N GLU A 105 6.73 15.81 -4.75
CA GLU A 105 5.27 15.88 -4.54
C GLU A 105 4.74 14.63 -3.83
N GLN A 106 5.20 13.44 -4.24
CA GLN A 106 4.81 12.18 -3.58
C GLN A 106 5.34 12.11 -2.13
N TYR A 107 6.55 12.58 -1.88
CA TYR A 107 7.13 12.60 -0.55
C TYR A 107 6.39 13.57 0.37
N GLN A 108 5.95 14.72 -0.14
CA GLN A 108 5.11 15.63 0.61
C GLN A 108 3.78 14.97 1.00
N GLY A 109 3.12 14.26 0.07
CA GLY A 109 1.91 13.50 0.40
C GLY A 109 2.12 12.41 1.46
N LEU A 110 3.31 11.78 1.50
CA LEU A 110 3.67 10.87 2.59
C LEU A 110 3.75 11.60 3.93
N LEU A 111 4.41 12.76 3.97
CA LEU A 111 4.52 13.57 5.18
C LEU A 111 3.13 14.00 5.67
N ASP A 112 2.22 14.38 4.78
CA ASP A 112 0.86 14.76 5.16
C ASP A 112 0.08 13.56 5.76
N GLN A 113 0.26 12.36 5.19
CA GLN A 113 -0.34 11.13 5.72
C GLN A 113 0.24 10.72 7.08
N GLU A 114 1.54 10.86 7.28
CA GLU A 114 2.19 10.52 8.56
C GLU A 114 1.98 11.60 9.62
N ALA A 115 1.96 12.87 9.23
CA ALA A 115 1.66 14.01 10.10
C ALA A 115 0.19 14.03 10.54
N ALA A 116 -0.71 13.41 9.76
CA ALA A 116 -2.08 13.17 10.20
C ALA A 116 -2.17 12.26 11.44
N GLY A 117 -1.08 11.56 11.82
CA GLY A 117 -0.97 10.82 13.08
C GLY A 117 -2.07 9.76 13.30
N PRO A 118 -2.07 9.05 14.43
CA PRO A 118 -3.20 8.21 14.81
C PRO A 118 -4.41 9.08 15.18
N GLY A 119 -5.20 9.49 14.19
CA GLY A 119 -6.44 10.24 14.37
C GLY A 119 -6.21 11.69 14.80
N ALA A 120 -7.12 12.59 14.40
CA ALA A 120 -7.21 13.91 15.01
C ALA A 120 -7.22 13.74 16.53
N PRO A 121 -6.47 14.57 17.29
CA PRO A 121 -6.38 14.36 18.72
C PRO A 121 -7.76 14.52 19.35
N PHE A 122 -8.03 13.73 20.39
CA PHE A 122 -9.32 13.75 21.08
C PHE A 122 -9.43 15.05 21.87
N VAL A 123 -10.35 15.93 21.46
CA VAL A 123 -10.60 17.21 22.11
C VAL A 123 -11.79 17.06 23.06
N CYS A 124 -11.61 17.43 24.33
CA CYS A 124 -12.69 17.42 25.31
C CYS A 124 -13.67 18.58 25.06
N ASN A 125 -14.93 18.29 24.78
CA ASN A 125 -15.99 19.29 24.54
C ASN A 125 -16.25 20.23 25.73
N GLY A 126 -15.89 19.83 26.95
CA GLY A 126 -16.07 20.64 28.15
C GLY A 126 -14.95 21.66 28.45
N CYS A 127 -13.69 21.37 28.06
CA CYS A 127 -12.53 22.18 28.46
C CYS A 127 -11.48 22.40 27.37
N ASN A 128 -11.71 21.90 26.15
CA ASN A 128 -10.82 22.00 25.00
C ASN A 128 -9.40 21.44 25.21
N GLN A 129 -9.16 20.63 26.25
CA GLN A 129 -7.91 19.90 26.36
C GLN A 129 -7.83 18.78 25.32
N THR A 130 -6.62 18.57 24.83
CA THR A 130 -6.28 17.71 23.70
C THR A 130 -5.53 16.48 24.19
N PHE A 131 -5.94 15.30 23.76
CA PHE A 131 -5.35 14.02 24.17
C PHE A 131 -5.02 13.14 22.96
N ASP A 132 -4.00 12.31 23.13
CA ASP A 132 -3.49 11.36 22.14
C ASP A 132 -4.29 10.04 22.07
N GLN A 133 -5.18 9.81 23.03
CA GLN A 133 -6.06 8.66 23.12
C GLN A 133 -7.44 9.06 23.69
N PRO A 134 -8.52 8.33 23.34
CA PRO A 134 -9.83 8.60 23.92
C PRO A 134 -9.84 8.15 25.38
N LEU A 135 -10.24 9.04 26.28
CA LEU A 135 -10.32 8.74 27.71
C LEU A 135 -11.79 8.73 28.15
N TRP A 136 -12.16 7.79 29.02
CA TRP A 136 -13.52 7.77 29.60
C TRP A 136 -13.83 9.01 30.44
N GLN A 137 -12.81 9.53 31.13
CA GLN A 137 -12.91 10.73 31.95
C GLN A 137 -11.81 11.71 31.53
N CYS A 138 -12.18 12.97 31.30
CA CYS A 138 -11.23 14.02 30.98
C CYS A 138 -10.35 14.36 32.21
N PRO A 139 -9.01 14.28 32.12
CA PRO A 139 -8.10 14.67 33.20
C PRO A 139 -8.21 16.16 33.61
N GLY A 140 -8.55 17.05 32.67
CA GLY A 140 -8.67 18.49 32.92
C GLY A 140 -9.92 18.87 33.70
N CYS A 141 -11.10 18.54 33.18
CA CYS A 141 -12.39 18.93 33.77
C CYS A 141 -13.07 17.82 34.59
N ARG A 142 -12.52 16.60 34.60
CA ARG A 142 -13.05 15.40 35.30
C ARG A 142 -14.45 14.95 34.85
N GLN A 143 -14.98 15.50 33.77
CA GLN A 143 -16.23 15.05 33.17
C GLN A 143 -16.03 13.74 32.41
N VAL A 144 -17.09 12.94 32.33
CA VAL A 144 -17.12 11.63 31.67
C VAL A 144 -17.78 11.77 30.31
N ASP A 145 -17.33 10.99 29.32
CA ASP A 145 -17.93 10.94 27.97
C ASP A 145 -17.92 12.29 27.23
N THR A 146 -16.80 13.00 27.30
CA THR A 146 -16.66 14.36 26.74
C THR A 146 -15.99 14.42 25.37
N PHE A 147 -15.60 13.29 24.79
CA PHE A 147 -14.91 13.23 23.51
C PHE A 147 -15.90 12.80 22.41
N GLY A 148 -16.18 13.69 21.46
CA GLY A 148 -16.97 13.35 20.28
C GLY A 148 -16.16 12.51 19.28
N LEU A 149 -16.84 11.63 18.54
CA LEU A 149 -16.30 10.96 17.35
C LEU A 149 -16.13 11.95 16.18
#